data_AF-A0A2E4FB64-F1
#
_entry.id   AF-A0A2E4FB64-F1
#
_cell.length_a   1.000
_cell.length_b   1.000
_cell.length_c   1.000
_cell.angle_alpha   90.00
_cell.angle_beta   90.00
_cell.angle_gamma   90.00
#
_symmetry.space_group_name_H-M   'P 1'
#
loop_
_entity.id
_entity.type
_entity.pdbx_description
1 polymer ?
#
loop_
_entity_poly.entity_id
_entity_poly.type
_entity_poly.pdbx_seq_one_letter_code
_entity_poly.pdbx_strand_id
1 'polypeptide(L)'
;MGSLRASYCHHRGSVYRLTLRAHPTSLRAVMNRLTIVVILVTLLGIGSLGAPDAHGVKPAARDKAPSFPPRDSVTLLVLGDTGEPGPPMEAIRRAVSKEKKDAIVVLGDLIYPVAPRCPDGTLHRDAKRILDERTGGLLRGLGAPVLLVLGNHDIGGYGRDPEREACLITYAAGEPDLILPDVSYEVDFGVLKLNILNTNALDIMQGRDVHASWRDAKSWRVLAGHHVYRTYYDKPREDLVAPWLKTNGIKPDLYMNGHAHILQFGVYDGIPALTSGATAKTRERPACPPECGPGQRFGVSEPGYALVHFDRERVRVEFKNVNRKVLFTWSKRRDGTERR
;
A
#
# COMPACT_ATOMS: atom_id res chain seq x y z
N MET A 1 -12.08 -38.91 -25.00
CA MET A 1 -11.20 -40.06 -24.73
C MET A 1 -9.96 -39.95 -25.60
N GLY A 2 -8.77 -40.12 -25.04
CA GLY A 2 -7.52 -40.32 -25.78
C GLY A 2 -6.57 -39.12 -25.86
N SER A 3 -5.68 -39.00 -24.87
CA SER A 3 -4.59 -38.03 -24.81
C SER A 3 -3.39 -38.45 -25.66
N LEU A 4 -2.62 -37.48 -26.15
CA LEU A 4 -1.21 -37.70 -26.49
C LEU A 4 -0.35 -36.64 -25.80
N ARG A 5 0.42 -37.10 -24.81
CA ARG A 5 1.57 -36.42 -24.25
C ARG A 5 2.78 -36.68 -25.15
N ALA A 6 3.61 -35.66 -25.35
CA ALA A 6 5.01 -35.85 -25.71
C ALA A 6 5.87 -35.04 -24.74
N SER A 7 6.71 -35.75 -24.01
CA SER A 7 7.79 -35.23 -23.17
C SER A 7 8.99 -34.88 -24.04
N TYR A 8 9.72 -33.82 -23.70
CA TYR A 8 11.10 -33.62 -24.16
C TYR A 8 11.99 -33.24 -22.98
N CYS A 9 13.11 -33.96 -22.84
CA CYS A 9 14.14 -33.75 -21.84
C CYS A 9 15.51 -33.72 -22.53
N HIS A 10 16.37 -32.80 -22.08
CA HIS A 10 17.84 -32.67 -22.25
C HIS A 10 18.48 -32.36 -23.62
N HIS A 11 19.23 -31.25 -23.68
CA HIS A 11 20.71 -31.22 -23.70
C HIS A 11 21.26 -29.78 -23.50
N ARG A 12 22.15 -29.56 -22.53
CA ARG A 12 23.61 -29.32 -22.66
C ARG A 12 24.03 -28.06 -23.44
N GLY A 13 24.52 -27.09 -22.67
CA GLY A 13 25.79 -26.38 -22.85
C GLY A 13 26.13 -25.82 -24.22
N SER A 14 25.96 -24.50 -24.37
CA SER A 14 26.64 -23.71 -25.41
C SER A 14 27.32 -22.51 -24.77
N VAL A 15 28.66 -22.54 -24.82
CA VAL A 15 29.55 -21.42 -24.48
C VAL A 15 29.51 -20.43 -25.64
N TYR A 16 28.99 -19.22 -25.42
CA TYR A 16 29.10 -18.14 -26.40
C TYR A 16 30.44 -17.42 -26.21
N ARG A 17 31.34 -17.60 -27.18
CA ARG A 17 32.59 -16.85 -27.31
C ARG A 17 32.27 -15.51 -27.95
N LEU A 18 32.20 -14.44 -27.15
CA LEU A 18 32.02 -13.08 -27.65
C LEU A 18 33.37 -12.58 -28.19
N THR A 19 33.45 -12.39 -29.50
CA THR A 19 34.63 -11.80 -30.16
C THR A 19 34.44 -10.29 -30.23
N LEU A 20 35.06 -9.54 -29.34
CA LEU A 20 35.15 -8.08 -29.45
C LEU A 20 36.21 -7.72 -30.49
N ARG A 21 35.79 -7.19 -31.64
CA ARG A 21 36.69 -6.53 -32.59
C ARG A 21 36.94 -5.10 -32.11
N ALA A 22 38.19 -4.81 -31.77
CA ALA A 22 38.70 -3.45 -31.60
C ALA A 22 38.96 -2.83 -32.99
N HIS A 23 38.49 -1.59 -33.19
CA HIS A 23 38.95 -0.72 -34.28
C HIS A 23 39.88 0.35 -33.71
N PRO A 24 41.06 0.57 -34.31
CA PRO A 24 41.95 1.66 -33.92
C PRO A 24 41.87 2.86 -34.89
N THR A 25 42.32 4.01 -34.38
CA THR A 25 42.73 5.26 -35.07
C THR A 25 41.58 6.15 -35.61
N SER A 26 41.60 7.48 -35.44
CA SER A 26 42.72 8.41 -35.64
C SER A 26 42.55 9.78 -34.95
N LEU A 27 43.71 10.42 -34.75
CA LEU A 27 43.97 11.78 -34.25
C LEU A 27 43.76 12.88 -35.30
N ARG A 28 43.55 14.12 -34.81
CA ARG A 28 43.87 15.49 -35.33
C ARG A 28 42.61 16.37 -35.44
N ALA A 29 42.41 17.32 -34.52
CA ALA A 29 43.03 18.65 -34.42
C ALA A 29 42.35 19.69 -35.33
N VAL A 30 41.62 20.65 -34.75
CA VAL A 30 41.63 22.08 -35.13
C VAL A 30 41.24 22.93 -33.92
N MET A 31 42.11 23.90 -33.63
CA MET A 31 42.00 24.97 -32.64
C MET A 31 40.98 26.05 -33.05
N ASN A 32 40.65 26.89 -32.06
CA ASN A 32 40.18 28.28 -32.17
C ASN A 32 38.70 28.49 -32.53
N ARG A 33 37.93 28.96 -31.55
CA ARG A 33 37.71 30.40 -31.38
C ARG A 33 36.96 30.68 -30.07
N LEU A 34 37.62 31.47 -29.24
CA LEU A 34 37.07 32.14 -28.07
C LEU A 34 36.09 33.22 -28.56
N THR A 35 34.82 33.11 -28.23
CA THR A 35 33.89 34.25 -28.29
C THR A 35 33.23 34.37 -26.93
N ILE A 36 33.71 35.35 -26.16
CA ILE A 36 33.09 35.81 -24.94
C ILE A 36 31.81 36.54 -25.35
N VAL A 37 30.64 35.96 -25.04
CA VAL A 37 29.37 36.69 -25.05
C VAL A 37 29.05 37.02 -23.60
N VAL A 38 29.23 38.29 -23.25
CA VAL A 38 28.71 38.88 -22.02
C VAL A 38 27.20 39.01 -22.19
N ILE A 39 26.43 38.09 -21.60
CA ILE A 39 24.98 38.25 -21.44
C ILE A 39 24.74 38.95 -20.10
N LEU A 40 24.29 40.19 -20.21
CA LEU A 40 23.79 41.04 -19.15
C LEU A 40 22.55 40.38 -18.51
N VAL A 41 22.68 39.84 -17.29
CA VAL A 41 21.54 39.34 -16.52
C VAL A 41 20.91 40.52 -15.78
N THR A 42 19.84 41.07 -16.34
CA THR A 42 18.97 42.03 -15.67
C THR A 42 18.13 41.29 -14.62
N LEU A 43 18.44 41.50 -13.35
CA LEU A 43 17.63 41.11 -12.20
C LEU A 43 16.33 41.93 -12.20
N LEU A 44 15.29 41.41 -12.86
CA LEU A 44 13.91 41.81 -12.61
C LEU A 44 13.34 40.87 -11.55
N GLY A 45 13.24 41.40 -10.33
CA GLY A 45 12.54 40.77 -9.22
C GLY A 45 11.05 40.66 -9.52
N ILE A 46 10.64 39.52 -10.07
CA ILE A 46 9.25 39.09 -10.06
C ILE A 46 9.03 38.46 -8.68
N GLY A 47 8.45 39.23 -7.77
CA GLY A 47 7.91 38.69 -6.53
C GLY A 47 6.80 37.71 -6.88
N SER A 48 7.07 36.41 -6.74
CA SER A 48 6.03 35.40 -6.77
C SER A 48 5.20 35.57 -5.50
N LEU A 49 4.03 36.19 -5.65
CA LEU A 49 2.93 36.03 -4.70
C LEU A 49 2.56 34.55 -4.71
N GLY A 50 3.11 33.81 -3.74
CA GLY A 50 2.77 32.41 -3.51
C GLY A 50 1.28 32.31 -3.27
N ALA A 51 0.62 31.48 -4.06
CA ALA A 51 -0.76 31.07 -3.80
C ALA A 51 -0.82 30.44 -2.39
N PRO A 52 -1.88 30.69 -1.61
CA PRO A 52 -2.04 30.04 -0.31
C PRO A 52 -2.17 28.52 -0.52
N ASP A 53 -1.25 27.77 0.10
CA ASP A 53 -1.31 26.32 0.22
C ASP A 53 -2.66 25.91 0.85
N ALA A 54 -3.57 25.41 0.03
CA ALA A 54 -4.91 24.96 0.46
C ALA A 54 -4.88 23.65 1.27
N HIS A 55 -3.69 23.11 1.56
CA HIS A 55 -3.52 21.87 2.30
C HIS A 55 -2.35 22.03 3.27
N GLY A 56 -2.58 22.73 4.39
CA GLY A 56 -1.60 23.04 5.45
C GLY A 56 -0.99 21.85 6.20
N VAL A 57 -0.60 20.79 5.49
CA VAL A 57 0.19 19.68 5.99
C VAL A 57 1.66 20.05 5.79
N LYS A 58 2.32 20.54 6.85
CA LYS A 58 3.79 20.59 6.87
C LYS A 58 4.31 19.17 6.63
N PRO A 59 5.31 18.94 5.74
CA PRO A 59 5.96 17.65 5.63
C PRO A 59 6.42 17.24 7.02
N ALA A 60 5.93 16.10 7.50
CA ALA A 60 6.32 15.61 8.81
C ALA A 60 7.85 15.44 8.80
N ALA A 61 8.53 16.04 9.78
CA ALA A 61 9.86 15.57 10.14
C ALA A 61 9.76 14.04 10.32
N ARG A 62 10.77 13.31 9.82
CA ARG A 62 10.86 11.83 9.72
C ARG A 62 10.43 11.03 10.97
N ASP A 63 10.15 11.69 12.09
CA ASP A 63 9.93 11.09 13.40
C ASP A 63 8.52 11.30 14.00
N LYS A 64 7.58 11.93 13.28
CA LYS A 64 6.20 12.05 13.80
C LYS A 64 5.19 11.54 12.80
N ALA A 65 4.50 10.47 13.19
CA ALA A 65 3.27 10.08 12.53
C ALA A 65 2.32 11.28 12.39
N PRO A 66 1.59 11.39 11.27
CA PRO A 66 0.70 12.51 11.08
C PRO A 66 -0.35 12.56 12.18
N SER A 67 -0.46 13.72 12.80
CA SER A 67 -1.56 14.01 13.71
C SER A 67 -2.76 14.41 12.88
N PHE A 68 -3.84 13.65 12.98
CA PHE A 68 -5.14 14.09 12.48
C PHE A 68 -5.85 14.82 13.63
N PRO A 69 -6.61 15.90 13.35
CA PRO A 69 -7.49 16.48 14.35
C PRO A 69 -8.44 15.40 14.86
N PRO A 70 -8.69 15.29 16.17
CA PRO A 70 -9.70 14.36 16.69
C PRO A 70 -11.05 14.58 16.01
N ARG A 71 -11.69 13.51 15.58
CA ARG A 71 -13.00 13.54 14.90
C ARG A 71 -13.99 12.64 15.64
N ASP A 72 -15.27 12.99 15.56
CA ASP A 72 -16.35 12.14 16.07
C ASP A 72 -16.71 10.98 15.15
N SER A 73 -16.35 11.11 13.86
CA SER A 73 -16.38 10.02 12.90
C SER A 73 -15.24 10.13 11.89
N VAL A 74 -14.84 8.99 11.33
CA VAL A 74 -13.83 8.89 10.28
C VAL A 74 -14.24 7.84 9.26
N THR A 75 -14.06 8.16 7.98
CA THR A 75 -14.25 7.23 6.86
C THR A 75 -12.92 6.98 6.19
N LEU A 76 -12.44 5.74 6.30
CA LEU A 76 -11.27 5.26 5.60
C LEU A 76 -11.68 4.65 4.27
N LEU A 77 -11.00 5.05 3.19
CA LEU A 77 -11.03 4.31 1.95
C LEU A 77 -9.84 3.36 1.92
N VAL A 78 -10.08 2.08 1.63
CA VAL A 78 -9.08 1.03 1.79
C VAL A 78 -8.82 0.37 0.45
N LEU A 79 -7.54 0.39 0.05
CA LEU A 79 -6.98 -0.19 -1.17
C LEU A 79 -5.85 -1.15 -0.79
N GLY A 80 -5.43 -1.97 -1.74
CA GLY A 80 -4.28 -2.88 -1.60
C GLY A 80 -3.84 -3.35 -2.97
N ASP A 81 -2.55 -3.67 -3.11
CA ASP A 81 -1.99 -4.26 -4.33
C ASP A 81 -2.19 -3.32 -5.53
N THR A 82 -1.69 -2.09 -5.36
CA THR A 82 -1.94 -0.96 -6.29
C THR A 82 -0.85 -0.78 -7.33
N GLY A 83 0.33 -1.37 -7.14
CA GLY A 83 1.54 -1.06 -7.90
C GLY A 83 1.60 -1.52 -9.36
N GLU A 84 0.50 -2.04 -9.91
CA GLU A 84 0.38 -2.46 -11.31
C GLU A 84 -0.48 -1.45 -12.08
N PRO A 85 0.13 -0.52 -12.85
CA PRO A 85 -0.64 0.44 -13.64
C PRO A 85 -1.43 -0.29 -14.72
N GLY A 86 -2.63 0.20 -15.03
CA GLY A 86 -3.46 -0.34 -16.10
C GLY A 86 -4.94 -0.03 -15.93
N PRO A 87 -5.79 -0.53 -16.86
CA PRO A 87 -7.22 -0.22 -16.87
C PRO A 87 -7.97 -0.49 -15.55
N PRO A 88 -7.71 -1.58 -14.79
CA PRO A 88 -8.34 -1.79 -13.49
C PRO A 88 -8.00 -0.69 -12.48
N MET A 89 -6.72 -0.35 -12.34
CA MET A 89 -6.27 0.69 -11.42
C MET A 89 -6.83 2.07 -11.81
N GLU A 90 -6.86 2.40 -13.10
CA GLU A 90 -7.47 3.65 -13.58
C GLU A 90 -8.97 3.72 -13.28
N ALA A 91 -9.69 2.61 -13.44
CA ALA A 91 -11.11 2.54 -13.11
C ALA A 91 -11.33 2.76 -11.61
N ILE A 92 -10.49 2.16 -10.76
CA ILE A 92 -10.52 2.41 -9.31
C ILE A 92 -10.22 3.88 -9.02
N ARG A 93 -9.15 4.48 -9.58
CA ARG A 93 -8.84 5.91 -9.38
C ARG A 93 -10.04 6.81 -9.68
N ARG A 94 -10.74 6.56 -10.79
CA ARG A 94 -11.97 7.29 -11.15
C ARG A 94 -13.11 7.08 -10.15
N ALA A 95 -13.27 5.87 -9.63
CA ALA A 95 -14.31 5.53 -8.66
C ALA A 95 -14.05 6.21 -7.32
N VAL A 96 -12.85 6.02 -6.76
CA VAL A 96 -12.49 6.45 -5.41
C VAL A 96 -12.33 7.96 -5.30
N SER A 97 -11.98 8.65 -6.39
CA SER A 97 -11.94 10.13 -6.41
C SER A 97 -13.31 10.76 -6.15
N LYS A 98 -14.41 10.01 -6.35
CA LYS A 98 -15.79 10.46 -6.10
C LYS A 98 -16.33 10.04 -4.73
N GLU A 99 -15.55 9.28 -3.95
CA GLU A 99 -15.95 8.84 -2.61
C GLU A 99 -15.63 9.91 -1.57
N LYS A 100 -16.55 10.09 -0.62
CA LYS A 100 -16.30 10.86 0.61
C LYS A 100 -15.44 10.03 1.54
N LYS A 101 -14.32 10.59 1.98
CA LYS A 101 -13.30 9.91 2.78
C LYS A 101 -12.48 10.94 3.52
N ASP A 102 -12.00 10.58 4.69
CA ASP A 102 -11.11 11.40 5.51
C ASP A 102 -9.64 11.01 5.31
N ALA A 103 -9.38 9.72 5.01
CA ALA A 103 -8.06 9.20 4.68
C ALA A 103 -8.17 7.97 3.75
N ILE A 104 -7.06 7.63 3.11
CA ILE A 104 -6.89 6.42 2.30
C ILE A 104 -5.85 5.53 2.98
N VAL A 105 -6.11 4.23 3.08
CA VAL A 105 -5.14 3.23 3.54
C VAL A 105 -4.80 2.31 2.37
N VAL A 106 -3.53 2.24 1.98
CA VAL A 106 -3.04 1.35 0.93
C VAL A 106 -2.25 0.20 1.54
N LEU A 107 -2.81 -0.99 1.48
CA LEU A 107 -2.42 -2.17 2.25
C LEU A 107 -1.26 -2.96 1.63
N GLY A 108 -0.22 -2.25 1.16
CA GLY A 108 0.99 -2.86 0.59
C GLY A 108 0.92 -3.16 -0.89
N ASP A 109 2.07 -3.63 -1.39
CA ASP A 109 2.35 -3.86 -2.79
C ASP A 109 2.09 -2.60 -3.62
N LEU A 110 2.79 -1.54 -3.21
CA LEU A 110 2.79 -0.23 -3.82
C LEU A 110 3.50 -0.23 -5.17
N ILE A 111 4.41 -1.19 -5.42
CA ILE A 111 5.13 -1.37 -6.68
C ILE A 111 5.18 -2.85 -7.09
N TYR A 112 4.89 -3.14 -8.36
CA TYR A 112 5.20 -4.42 -9.01
C TYR A 112 6.22 -4.27 -10.15
N PRO A 113 7.10 -5.29 -10.39
CA PRO A 113 7.21 -6.53 -9.61
C PRO A 113 8.03 -6.38 -8.32
N VAL A 114 8.83 -5.31 -8.20
CA VAL A 114 9.59 -5.01 -6.98
C VAL A 114 9.90 -3.51 -6.95
N ALA A 115 9.96 -2.91 -5.75
CA ALA A 115 10.42 -1.53 -5.57
C ALA A 115 11.85 -1.31 -6.13
N PRO A 116 12.37 -0.07 -6.21
CA PRO A 116 13.81 0.20 -6.32
C PRO A 116 14.52 0.09 -4.96
N ARG A 117 15.85 0.04 -4.97
CA ARG A 117 16.71 0.19 -3.77
C ARG A 117 17.34 1.58 -3.75
N CYS A 118 17.58 2.10 -2.55
CA CYS A 118 18.35 3.32 -2.32
C CYS A 118 19.46 3.03 -1.29
N PRO A 119 20.60 2.41 -1.69
CA PRO A 119 21.60 1.89 -0.75
C PRO A 119 22.27 2.94 0.15
N ASP A 120 22.39 4.18 -0.33
CA ASP A 120 22.92 5.33 0.41
C ASP A 120 21.81 6.17 1.07
N GLY A 121 20.57 5.67 1.07
CA GLY A 121 19.39 6.40 1.52
C GLY A 121 18.99 7.56 0.60
N THR A 122 19.67 7.75 -0.53
CA THR A 122 19.40 8.83 -1.49
C THR A 122 18.50 8.34 -2.60
N LEU A 123 17.45 9.12 -2.88
CA LEU A 123 16.54 8.82 -3.96
C LEU A 123 17.16 9.19 -5.32
N HIS A 124 17.78 8.22 -5.98
CA HIS A 124 18.33 8.42 -7.33
C HIS A 124 17.23 8.64 -8.39
N ARG A 125 17.60 9.26 -9.52
CA ARG A 125 16.68 9.60 -10.61
C ARG A 125 15.84 8.42 -11.11
N ASP A 126 16.45 7.25 -11.31
CA ASP A 126 15.73 6.08 -11.80
C ASP A 126 14.77 5.49 -10.75
N ALA A 127 15.19 5.46 -9.48
CA ALA A 127 14.31 5.08 -8.39
C ALA A 127 13.11 6.02 -8.28
N LYS A 128 13.36 7.34 -8.33
CA LYS A 128 12.29 8.34 -8.32
C LYS A 128 11.32 8.15 -9.49
N ARG A 129 11.84 7.93 -10.71
CA ARG A 129 11.01 7.70 -11.90
C ARG A 129 10.08 6.50 -11.74
N ILE A 130 10.59 5.39 -11.20
CA ILE A 130 9.79 4.19 -10.94
C ILE A 130 8.69 4.50 -9.90
N LEU A 131 9.04 5.17 -8.80
CA LEU A 131 8.09 5.49 -7.74
C LEU A 131 7.05 6.54 -8.18
N ASP A 132 7.45 7.52 -9.01
CA ASP A 132 6.54 8.48 -9.63
C ASP A 132 5.51 7.78 -10.51
N GLU A 133 5.90 6.76 -11.27
CA GLU A 133 4.99 6.00 -12.14
C GLU A 133 4.08 5.07 -11.33
N ARG A 134 4.67 4.30 -10.41
CA ARG A 134 4.04 3.12 -9.77
C ARG A 134 3.33 3.45 -8.47
N THR A 135 3.70 4.53 -7.81
CA THR A 135 3.13 4.92 -6.50
C THR A 135 2.53 6.31 -6.60
N GLY A 136 3.33 7.33 -6.92
CA GLY A 136 2.87 8.71 -7.00
C GLY A 136 1.77 8.90 -8.04
N GLY A 137 1.97 8.41 -9.25
CA GLY A 137 1.00 8.53 -10.35
C GLY A 137 -0.31 7.79 -10.08
N LEU A 138 -0.25 6.74 -9.24
CA LEU A 138 -1.40 5.91 -8.90
C LEU A 138 -2.15 6.36 -7.64
N LEU A 139 -1.52 7.13 -6.75
CA LEU A 139 -2.09 7.48 -5.45
C LEU A 139 -2.24 8.99 -5.20
N ARG A 140 -1.50 9.86 -5.89
CA ARG A 140 -1.67 11.31 -5.77
C ARG A 140 -3.04 11.79 -6.28
N GLY A 141 -3.50 12.88 -5.69
CA GLY A 141 -4.70 13.59 -6.15
C GLY A 141 -6.00 12.83 -5.91
N LEU A 142 -6.00 11.82 -5.03
CA LEU A 142 -7.21 11.07 -4.67
C LEU A 142 -8.12 11.82 -3.68
N GLY A 143 -7.71 13.01 -3.23
CA GLY A 143 -8.54 13.93 -2.45
C GLY A 143 -8.56 13.67 -0.94
N ALA A 144 -7.61 12.87 -0.42
CA ALA A 144 -7.37 12.69 1.00
C ALA A 144 -5.93 12.18 1.24
N PRO A 145 -5.36 12.35 2.45
CA PRO A 145 -4.05 11.80 2.77
C PRO A 145 -4.02 10.27 2.65
N VAL A 146 -2.90 9.74 2.16
CA VAL A 146 -2.71 8.32 1.82
C VAL A 146 -1.72 7.67 2.78
N LEU A 147 -2.24 6.88 3.71
CA LEU A 147 -1.49 6.06 4.65
C LEU A 147 -0.98 4.80 3.94
N LEU A 148 0.33 4.63 3.87
CA LEU A 148 0.96 3.54 3.15
C LEU A 148 1.36 2.41 4.11
N VAL A 149 1.04 1.19 3.72
CA VAL A 149 1.57 -0.05 4.31
C VAL A 149 2.57 -0.64 3.33
N LEU A 150 3.63 -1.30 3.81
CA LEU A 150 4.57 -2.01 2.95
C LEU A 150 4.14 -3.47 2.75
N GLY A 151 4.14 -3.93 1.50
CA GLY A 151 3.92 -5.32 1.11
C GLY A 151 5.19 -6.05 0.73
N ASN A 152 5.07 -7.34 0.39
CA ASN A 152 6.24 -8.17 0.11
C ASN A 152 6.90 -7.76 -1.22
N HIS A 153 6.16 -7.19 -2.19
CA HIS A 153 6.77 -6.66 -3.41
C HIS A 153 7.53 -5.34 -3.17
N ASP A 154 7.15 -4.60 -2.14
CA ASP A 154 7.84 -3.35 -1.78
C ASP A 154 9.23 -3.59 -1.20
N ILE A 155 9.46 -4.77 -0.61
CA ILE A 155 10.74 -5.19 -0.03
C ILE A 155 11.44 -6.32 -0.81
N GLY A 156 10.88 -6.74 -1.95
CA GLY A 156 11.49 -7.76 -2.82
C GLY A 156 11.38 -9.21 -2.34
N GLY A 157 10.41 -9.54 -1.49
CA GLY A 157 10.14 -10.88 -1.00
C GLY A 157 9.65 -10.89 0.45
N TYR A 158 9.91 -11.98 1.16
CA TYR A 158 9.68 -12.06 2.61
C TYR A 158 10.91 -11.57 3.38
N GLY A 159 10.70 -10.99 4.57
CA GLY A 159 11.75 -10.52 5.47
C GLY A 159 11.84 -9.00 5.51
N ARG A 160 13.04 -8.45 5.71
CA ARG A 160 13.30 -7.00 5.59
C ARG A 160 14.29 -6.75 4.47
N ASP A 161 14.08 -5.64 3.75
CA ASP A 161 15.08 -5.05 2.86
C ASP A 161 15.21 -3.57 3.21
N PRO A 162 16.10 -3.21 4.16
CA PRO A 162 16.23 -1.84 4.66
C PRO A 162 16.51 -0.81 3.57
N GLU A 163 17.21 -1.19 2.49
CA GLU A 163 17.50 -0.28 1.38
C GLU A 163 16.24 0.09 0.60
N ARG A 164 15.25 -0.81 0.52
CA ARG A 164 13.96 -0.56 -0.12
C ARG A 164 13.02 0.20 0.79
N GLU A 165 12.96 -0.21 2.06
CA GLU A 165 12.22 0.50 3.11
C GLU A 165 12.64 1.97 3.16
N ALA A 166 13.95 2.25 3.24
CA ALA A 166 14.49 3.61 3.25
C ALA A 166 14.19 4.39 1.97
N CYS A 167 14.19 3.72 0.81
CA CYS A 167 13.87 4.32 -0.48
C CYS A 167 12.41 4.82 -0.52
N LEU A 168 11.47 4.00 -0.06
CA LEU A 168 10.05 4.32 -0.02
C LEU A 168 9.72 5.39 1.01
N ILE A 169 10.30 5.32 2.21
CA ILE A 169 10.16 6.34 3.24
C ILE A 169 10.70 7.69 2.71
N THR A 170 11.88 7.70 2.08
CA THR A 170 12.48 8.91 1.53
C THR A 170 11.66 9.50 0.38
N TYR A 171 11.09 8.66 -0.48
CA TYR A 171 10.17 9.10 -1.52
C TYR A 171 8.89 9.70 -0.94
N ALA A 172 8.22 9.01 -0.02
CA ALA A 172 6.99 9.49 0.60
C ALA A 172 7.20 10.80 1.38
N ALA A 173 8.36 10.98 2.03
CA ALA A 173 8.69 12.23 2.73
C ALA A 173 8.73 13.47 1.81
N GLY A 174 8.93 13.27 0.50
CA GLY A 174 8.88 14.32 -0.51
C GLY A 174 7.50 14.54 -1.15
N GLU A 175 6.49 13.76 -0.75
CA GLU A 175 5.17 13.73 -1.38
C GLU A 175 4.10 14.16 -0.35
N PRO A 176 3.42 15.30 -0.52
CA PRO A 176 2.56 15.88 0.52
C PRO A 176 1.35 15.01 0.87
N ASP A 177 0.85 14.23 -0.09
CA ASP A 177 -0.30 13.36 0.09
C ASP A 177 0.06 11.97 0.60
N LEU A 178 1.33 11.55 0.50
CA LEU A 178 1.75 10.18 0.82
C LEU A 178 2.39 10.13 2.20
N ILE A 179 1.86 9.27 3.07
CA ILE A 179 2.28 9.12 4.45
C ILE A 179 2.91 7.75 4.63
N LEU A 180 4.22 7.75 4.83
CA LEU A 180 5.01 6.58 5.26
C LEU A 180 6.18 7.08 6.14
N PRO A 181 5.91 7.49 7.39
CA PRO A 181 6.95 8.02 8.28
C PRO A 181 7.93 6.93 8.73
N ASP A 182 7.44 5.70 8.87
CA ASP A 182 8.22 4.52 9.25
C ASP A 182 7.55 3.26 8.64
N VAL A 183 8.19 2.10 8.74
CA VAL A 183 7.67 0.81 8.26
C VAL A 183 6.51 0.28 9.11
N SER A 184 6.40 0.75 10.35
CA SER A 184 5.27 0.54 11.25
C SER A 184 5.02 1.81 12.06
N TYR A 185 3.77 2.26 12.13
CA TYR A 185 3.44 3.53 12.78
C TYR A 185 1.98 3.58 13.23
N GLU A 186 1.65 4.52 14.11
CA GLU A 186 0.30 4.78 14.59
C GLU A 186 -0.31 5.99 13.89
N VAL A 187 -1.62 5.98 13.69
CA VAL A 187 -2.43 7.16 13.37
C VAL A 187 -3.61 7.25 14.34
N ASP A 188 -3.78 8.43 14.95
CA ASP A 188 -4.89 8.73 15.85
C ASP A 188 -5.88 9.70 15.21
N PHE A 189 -7.13 9.26 15.06
CA PHE A 189 -8.25 10.06 14.58
C PHE A 189 -9.22 10.46 15.72
N GLY A 190 -8.87 10.21 16.98
CA GLY A 190 -9.72 10.42 18.15
C GLY A 190 -10.73 9.29 18.36
N VAL A 191 -11.61 9.04 17.38
CA VAL A 191 -12.57 7.92 17.44
C VAL A 191 -11.96 6.57 17.06
N LEU A 192 -10.78 6.59 16.45
CA LEU A 192 -10.06 5.44 15.91
C LEU A 192 -8.56 5.58 16.18
N LYS A 193 -7.94 4.52 16.70
CA LYS A 193 -6.49 4.30 16.74
C LYS A 193 -6.14 3.23 15.70
N LEU A 194 -5.48 3.65 14.63
CA LEU A 194 -5.03 2.78 13.55
C LEU A 194 -3.53 2.52 13.70
N ASN A 195 -3.14 1.27 13.90
CA ASN A 195 -1.73 0.89 13.88
C ASN A 195 -1.42 0.19 12.56
N ILE A 196 -0.42 0.69 11.85
CA ILE A 196 0.09 0.15 10.60
C ILE A 196 1.30 -0.72 10.91
N LEU A 197 1.24 -1.97 10.47
CA LEU A 197 2.22 -3.00 10.78
C LEU A 197 3.08 -3.31 9.56
N ASN A 198 4.37 -3.56 9.80
CA ASN A 198 5.22 -4.22 8.82
C ASN A 198 5.03 -5.73 8.95
N THR A 199 4.05 -6.27 8.22
CA THR A 199 3.75 -7.71 8.27
C THR A 199 4.83 -8.59 7.62
N ASN A 200 5.84 -8.01 6.97
CA ASN A 200 6.98 -8.78 6.46
C ASN A 200 8.01 -9.08 7.56
N ALA A 201 7.93 -8.35 8.69
CA ALA A 201 8.89 -8.40 9.77
C ALA A 201 8.23 -8.15 11.14
N LEU A 202 7.15 -8.90 11.42
CA LEU A 202 6.47 -8.84 12.71
C LEU A 202 7.42 -9.25 13.84
N ASP A 203 7.48 -8.43 14.89
CA ASP A 203 8.33 -8.68 16.05
C ASP A 203 7.61 -8.27 17.36
N ILE A 204 8.29 -8.46 18.49
CA ILE A 204 7.76 -8.10 19.82
C ILE A 204 7.67 -6.59 20.02
N MET A 205 8.46 -5.80 19.29
CA MET A 205 8.51 -4.35 19.43
C MET A 205 7.24 -3.72 18.87
N GLN A 206 6.84 -4.11 17.65
CA GLN A 206 5.55 -3.74 17.09
C GLN A 206 4.39 -4.13 18.03
N GLY A 207 4.49 -5.27 18.72
CA GLY A 207 3.45 -5.73 19.65
C GLY A 207 3.35 -4.82 20.88
N ARG A 208 4.51 -4.43 21.43
CA ARG A 208 4.59 -3.47 22.54
C ARG A 208 4.04 -2.10 22.14
N ASP A 209 4.34 -1.65 20.93
CA ASP A 209 3.91 -0.33 20.44
C ASP A 209 2.38 -0.32 20.21
N VAL A 210 1.79 -1.41 19.71
CA VAL A 210 0.33 -1.60 19.65
C VAL A 210 -0.31 -1.54 21.05
N HIS A 211 0.28 -2.21 22.05
CA HIS A 211 -0.23 -2.12 23.42
C HIS A 211 -0.12 -0.71 24.01
N ALA A 212 0.98 -0.01 23.72
CA ALA A 212 1.16 1.38 24.14
C ALA A 212 0.09 2.28 23.50
N SER A 213 -0.20 2.10 22.22
CA SER A 213 -1.25 2.80 21.46
C SER A 213 -2.64 2.64 22.10
N TRP A 214 -2.93 1.47 22.66
CA TRP A 214 -4.27 1.09 23.09
C TRP A 214 -4.53 1.19 24.59
N ARG A 215 -3.50 1.48 25.40
CA ARG A 215 -3.57 1.43 26.87
C ARG A 215 -4.76 2.17 27.46
N ASP A 216 -5.11 3.32 26.90
CA ASP A 216 -6.21 4.19 27.36
C ASP A 216 -7.24 4.48 26.25
N ALA A 217 -7.24 3.66 25.20
CA ALA A 217 -8.04 3.90 24.01
C ALA A 217 -9.53 3.58 24.26
N LYS A 218 -10.35 4.62 24.39
CA LYS A 218 -11.81 4.53 24.19
C LYS A 218 -12.19 4.47 22.70
N SER A 219 -11.22 4.67 21.81
CA SER A 219 -11.33 4.62 20.36
C SER A 219 -11.41 3.18 19.83
N TRP A 220 -11.76 3.04 18.56
CA TRP A 220 -11.71 1.74 17.89
C TRP A 220 -10.25 1.36 17.70
N ARG A 221 -9.92 0.09 17.95
CA ARG A 221 -8.55 -0.43 17.85
C ARG A 221 -8.41 -1.21 16.56
N VAL A 222 -7.71 -0.64 15.59
CA VAL A 222 -7.63 -1.21 14.24
C VAL A 222 -6.19 -1.46 13.88
N LEU A 223 -5.96 -2.58 13.21
CA LEU A 223 -4.68 -2.94 12.64
C LEU A 223 -4.79 -2.97 11.11
N ALA A 224 -3.80 -2.41 10.45
CA ALA A 224 -3.60 -2.52 9.01
C ALA A 224 -2.24 -3.14 8.73
N GLY A 225 -2.20 -4.14 7.86
CA GLY A 225 -0.99 -4.83 7.44
C GLY A 225 -1.12 -5.30 6.00
N HIS A 226 -0.05 -5.84 5.40
CA HIS A 226 -0.15 -6.35 4.05
C HIS A 226 -0.63 -7.82 4.04
N HIS A 227 0.00 -8.68 4.83
CA HIS A 227 -0.32 -10.10 4.88
C HIS A 227 -1.69 -10.38 5.49
N VAL A 228 -2.30 -11.47 5.05
CA VAL A 228 -3.63 -11.91 5.46
C VAL A 228 -3.66 -12.32 6.93
N TYR A 229 -4.74 -11.97 7.63
CA TYR A 229 -5.04 -12.61 8.93
C TYR A 229 -5.59 -14.02 8.70
N ARG A 230 -6.57 -14.12 7.82
CA ARG A 230 -7.05 -15.38 7.23
C ARG A 230 -7.77 -15.06 5.94
N THR A 231 -7.56 -15.89 4.93
CA THR A 231 -8.26 -15.81 3.65
C THR A 231 -8.57 -17.20 3.11
N TYR A 232 -9.57 -17.29 2.24
CA TYR A 232 -9.82 -18.48 1.44
C TYR A 232 -9.44 -18.24 -0.02
N TYR A 233 -9.03 -19.32 -0.71
CA TYR A 233 -8.57 -19.38 -2.11
C TYR A 233 -7.24 -18.71 -2.43
N ASP A 234 -7.09 -17.44 -2.10
CA ASP A 234 -5.83 -16.75 -2.28
C ASP A 234 -5.12 -16.61 -0.94
N LYS A 235 -3.88 -17.08 -0.88
CA LYS A 235 -3.04 -17.18 0.32
C LYS A 235 -3.64 -17.98 1.51
N PRO A 236 -4.40 -19.08 1.31
CA PRO A 236 -5.08 -19.77 2.41
C PRO A 236 -4.16 -20.51 3.38
N ARG A 237 -2.87 -20.64 3.04
CA ARG A 237 -1.86 -21.33 3.86
C ARG A 237 -0.94 -20.36 4.62
N GLU A 238 -1.06 -19.06 4.37
CA GLU A 238 -0.27 -18.08 5.09
C GLU A 238 -0.91 -17.80 6.45
N ASP A 239 -0.11 -17.93 7.51
CA ASP A 239 -0.56 -17.80 8.90
C ASP A 239 0.47 -17.04 9.72
N LEU A 240 0.85 -15.84 9.26
CA LEU A 240 1.85 -15.00 9.94
C LEU A 240 1.22 -14.15 11.05
N VAL A 241 0.06 -13.56 10.77
CA VAL A 241 -0.55 -12.54 11.62
C VAL A 241 -1.25 -13.16 12.83
N ALA A 242 -2.00 -14.26 12.66
CA ALA A 242 -2.77 -14.84 13.75
C ALA A 242 -1.89 -15.35 14.91
N PRO A 243 -0.77 -16.08 14.66
CA PRO A 243 0.14 -16.47 15.74
C PRO A 243 0.79 -15.28 16.43
N TRP A 244 1.12 -14.22 15.68
CA TRP A 244 1.69 -13.00 16.26
C TRP A 244 0.71 -12.28 17.16
N LEU A 245 -0.56 -12.12 16.75
CA LEU A 245 -1.62 -11.53 17.58
C LEU A 245 -1.81 -12.33 18.86
N LYS A 246 -1.88 -13.66 18.76
CA LYS A 246 -2.03 -14.55 19.92
C LYS A 246 -0.87 -14.44 20.89
N THR A 247 0.36 -14.47 20.38
CA THR A 247 1.60 -14.40 21.20
C THR A 247 1.69 -13.08 21.95
N ASN A 248 1.26 -11.99 21.32
CA ASN A 248 1.27 -10.67 21.95
C ASN A 248 -0.02 -10.37 22.73
N GLY A 249 -1.03 -11.24 22.76
CA GLY A 249 -2.30 -10.96 23.46
C GLY A 249 -3.08 -9.78 22.84
N ILE A 250 -2.98 -9.59 21.53
CA ILE A 250 -3.58 -8.47 20.80
C ILE A 250 -4.88 -8.94 20.13
N LYS A 251 -5.97 -8.21 20.37
CA LYS A 251 -7.28 -8.46 19.73
C LYS A 251 -7.86 -7.15 19.17
N PRO A 252 -7.68 -6.87 17.86
CA PRO A 252 -8.24 -5.66 17.26
C PRO A 252 -9.76 -5.76 17.10
N ASP A 253 -10.40 -4.60 17.00
CA ASP A 253 -11.81 -4.50 16.63
C ASP A 253 -12.03 -4.73 15.12
N LEU A 254 -11.00 -4.47 14.31
CA LEU A 254 -10.93 -4.78 12.89
C LEU A 254 -9.46 -4.98 12.45
N TYR A 255 -9.21 -5.99 11.62
CA TYR A 255 -7.96 -6.15 10.87
C TYR A 255 -8.17 -5.89 9.38
N MET A 256 -7.27 -5.17 8.73
CA MET A 256 -7.34 -4.84 7.30
C MET A 256 -6.08 -5.28 6.58
N ASN A 257 -6.21 -5.99 5.45
CA ASN A 257 -5.07 -6.44 4.65
C ASN A 257 -5.24 -6.42 3.11
N GLY A 258 -4.12 -6.49 2.41
CA GLY A 258 -4.02 -6.68 0.95
C GLY A 258 -3.59 -8.11 0.63
N HIS A 259 -2.59 -8.26 -0.25
CA HIS A 259 -1.82 -9.48 -0.58
C HIS A 259 -2.57 -10.58 -1.32
N ALA A 260 -3.75 -10.93 -0.81
CA ALA A 260 -4.69 -11.76 -1.53
C ALA A 260 -5.46 -10.88 -2.52
N HIS A 261 -5.35 -11.21 -3.80
CA HIS A 261 -5.86 -10.45 -4.96
C HIS A 261 -7.37 -10.64 -5.15
N ILE A 262 -8.12 -10.48 -4.06
CA ILE A 262 -9.58 -10.64 -3.95
C ILE A 262 -10.14 -9.62 -2.95
N LEU A 263 -11.46 -9.43 -2.97
CA LEU A 263 -12.18 -8.76 -1.89
C LEU A 263 -12.77 -9.83 -0.98
N GLN A 264 -12.60 -9.71 0.34
CA GLN A 264 -13.12 -10.69 1.29
C GLN A 264 -13.40 -10.09 2.66
N PHE A 265 -14.42 -10.61 3.33
CA PHE A 265 -14.71 -10.30 4.72
C PHE A 265 -14.99 -11.58 5.50
N GLY A 266 -14.50 -11.64 6.73
CA GLY A 266 -14.87 -12.68 7.67
C GLY A 266 -14.69 -12.23 9.12
N VAL A 267 -15.18 -13.06 10.03
CA VAL A 267 -14.93 -12.94 11.46
C VAL A 267 -14.28 -14.25 11.89
N TYR A 268 -12.99 -14.20 12.20
CA TYR A 268 -12.20 -15.39 12.53
C TYR A 268 -11.69 -15.27 13.96
N ASP A 269 -12.01 -16.25 14.79
CA ASP A 269 -11.62 -16.27 16.21
C ASP A 269 -12.09 -15.00 16.96
N GLY A 270 -13.27 -14.49 16.55
CA GLY A 270 -13.88 -13.28 17.07
C GLY A 270 -13.23 -11.97 16.62
N ILE A 271 -12.33 -12.00 15.64
CA ILE A 271 -11.71 -10.83 15.02
C ILE A 271 -12.32 -10.61 13.63
N PRO A 272 -13.05 -9.51 13.41
CA PRO A 272 -13.44 -9.06 12.08
C PRO A 272 -12.20 -8.74 11.25
N ALA A 273 -12.13 -9.27 10.02
CA ALA A 273 -11.04 -9.03 9.11
C ALA A 273 -11.55 -8.79 7.69
N LEU A 274 -10.99 -7.77 7.03
CA LEU A 274 -11.26 -7.45 5.64
C LEU A 274 -9.98 -7.59 4.81
N THR A 275 -10.14 -8.07 3.58
CA THR A 275 -9.09 -8.13 2.56
C THR A 275 -9.53 -7.28 1.38
N SER A 276 -8.69 -6.33 0.97
CA SER A 276 -8.93 -5.41 -0.14
C SER A 276 -7.74 -5.36 -1.10
N GLY A 277 -7.21 -6.52 -1.50
CA GLY A 277 -6.05 -6.64 -2.40
C GLY A 277 -6.41 -6.74 -3.88
N ALA A 278 -7.66 -6.47 -4.26
CA ALA A 278 -8.14 -6.62 -5.64
C ALA A 278 -8.03 -5.32 -6.47
N THR A 279 -7.18 -4.36 -6.11
CA THR A 279 -7.24 -3.03 -6.71
C THR A 279 -6.76 -3.02 -8.16
N ALA A 280 -5.49 -3.35 -8.38
CA ALA A 280 -4.88 -3.35 -9.71
C ALA A 280 -4.98 -4.71 -10.42
N LYS A 281 -5.10 -5.79 -9.64
CA LYS A 281 -5.10 -7.17 -10.12
C LYS A 281 -6.11 -7.99 -9.34
N THR A 282 -6.70 -8.98 -10.01
CA THR A 282 -7.54 -9.99 -9.36
C THR A 282 -6.98 -11.38 -9.63
N ARG A 283 -7.21 -12.30 -8.70
CA ARG A 283 -7.07 -13.74 -8.94
C ARG A 283 -8.44 -14.37 -8.98
N GLU A 284 -8.63 -15.25 -9.95
CA GLU A 284 -9.87 -15.99 -10.11
C GLU A 284 -10.11 -16.87 -8.88
N ARG A 285 -11.35 -16.82 -8.38
CA ARG A 285 -11.83 -17.69 -7.33
C ARG A 285 -12.91 -18.60 -7.91
N PRO A 286 -12.86 -19.91 -7.67
CA PRO A 286 -13.94 -20.79 -8.06
C PRO A 286 -15.24 -20.45 -7.31
N ALA A 287 -16.40 -20.66 -7.95
CA ALA A 287 -17.70 -20.46 -7.33
C ALA A 287 -17.85 -21.39 -6.10
N CYS A 288 -18.28 -20.84 -4.96
CA CYS A 288 -18.60 -21.62 -3.75
C CYS A 288 -20.11 -21.70 -3.53
N PRO A 289 -20.61 -22.77 -2.91
CA PRO A 289 -21.75 -22.70 -2.02
C PRO A 289 -21.32 -22.87 -0.55
N PRO A 290 -22.02 -22.31 0.45
CA PRO A 290 -22.51 -20.93 0.63
C PRO A 290 -21.51 -20.00 1.39
N GLU A 291 -20.48 -20.57 1.99
CA GLU A 291 -19.32 -19.94 2.63
C GLU A 291 -18.11 -20.80 2.28
N CYS A 292 -16.94 -20.21 2.06
CA CYS A 292 -15.78 -20.97 1.54
C CYS A 292 -14.80 -21.43 2.61
N GLY A 293 -15.16 -21.15 3.86
CA GLY A 293 -14.68 -21.81 5.05
C GLY A 293 -15.17 -21.08 6.30
N PRO A 294 -14.95 -21.67 7.48
CA PRO A 294 -15.45 -21.14 8.74
C PRO A 294 -15.13 -19.65 8.93
N GLY A 295 -16.15 -18.87 9.29
CA GLY A 295 -16.05 -17.45 9.60
C GLY A 295 -16.03 -16.51 8.40
N GLN A 296 -15.87 -16.99 7.15
CA GLN A 296 -15.99 -16.13 5.97
C GLN A 296 -17.45 -15.74 5.75
N ARG A 297 -17.72 -14.45 5.56
CA ARG A 297 -19.07 -13.92 5.32
C ARG A 297 -19.28 -13.38 3.91
N PHE A 298 -18.19 -12.99 3.25
CA PHE A 298 -18.22 -12.44 1.89
C PHE A 298 -16.89 -12.69 1.20
N GLY A 299 -16.91 -12.84 -0.12
CA GLY A 299 -15.75 -12.54 -0.94
C GLY A 299 -16.05 -12.67 -2.44
N VAL A 300 -15.25 -12.00 -3.27
CA VAL A 300 -15.41 -11.94 -4.72
C VAL A 300 -14.07 -11.66 -5.40
N SER A 301 -13.92 -12.15 -6.63
CA SER A 301 -12.79 -11.84 -7.52
C SER A 301 -13.21 -10.76 -8.52
N GLU A 302 -13.33 -9.53 -8.05
CA GLU A 302 -13.68 -8.37 -8.87
C GLU A 302 -12.83 -7.17 -8.43
N PRO A 303 -12.37 -6.32 -9.38
CA PRO A 303 -11.68 -5.09 -9.00
C PRO A 303 -12.56 -4.19 -8.14
N GLY A 304 -12.04 -3.77 -7.00
CA GLY A 304 -12.79 -2.95 -6.05
C GLY A 304 -11.96 -2.52 -4.85
N TYR A 305 -12.68 -2.00 -3.86
CA TYR A 305 -12.13 -1.37 -2.66
C TYR A 305 -13.11 -1.50 -1.50
N ALA A 306 -12.66 -1.14 -0.29
CA ALA A 306 -13.54 -1.01 0.86
C ALA A 306 -13.66 0.45 1.32
N LEU A 307 -14.83 0.80 1.86
CA LEU A 307 -15.03 1.96 2.73
C LEU A 307 -15.26 1.45 4.15
N VAL A 308 -14.55 2.03 5.11
CA VAL A 308 -14.71 1.71 6.52
C VAL A 308 -15.05 2.98 7.29
N HIS A 309 -16.29 3.04 7.77
CA HIS A 309 -16.78 4.15 8.56
C HIS A 309 -16.73 3.80 10.04
N PHE A 310 -16.14 4.68 10.84
CA PHE A 310 -16.11 4.60 12.30
C PHE A 310 -16.79 5.83 12.88
N ASP A 311 -17.69 5.61 13.83
CA ASP A 311 -18.15 6.62 14.78
C ASP A 311 -17.95 6.09 16.21
N ARG A 312 -18.37 6.84 17.23
CA ARG A 312 -18.15 6.44 18.63
C ARG A 312 -18.80 5.10 18.99
N GLU A 313 -19.90 4.74 18.33
CA GLU A 313 -20.70 3.56 18.63
C GLU A 313 -20.51 2.41 17.64
N ARG A 314 -20.14 2.68 16.39
CA ARG A 314 -20.22 1.71 15.29
C ARG A 314 -19.00 1.76 14.39
N VAL A 315 -18.59 0.58 13.93
CA VAL A 315 -17.80 0.37 12.73
C VAL A 315 -18.68 -0.23 11.63
N ARG A 316 -18.57 0.29 10.40
CA ARG A 316 -19.26 -0.22 9.21
C ARG A 316 -18.26 -0.41 8.07
N VAL A 317 -18.29 -1.58 7.46
CA VAL A 317 -17.49 -1.95 6.28
C VAL A 317 -18.42 -2.07 5.08
N GLU A 318 -18.05 -1.45 3.97
CA GLU A 318 -18.70 -1.62 2.67
C GLU A 318 -17.66 -2.01 1.63
N PHE A 319 -17.87 -3.11 0.91
CA PHE A 319 -17.10 -3.39 -0.31
C PHE A 319 -17.83 -2.83 -1.52
N LYS A 320 -17.08 -2.19 -2.41
CA LYS A 320 -17.59 -1.63 -3.66
C LYS A 320 -16.70 -2.03 -4.84
N ASN A 321 -17.32 -2.19 -6.01
CA ASN A 321 -16.57 -2.35 -7.25
C ASN A 321 -16.20 -1.01 -7.91
N VAL A 322 -15.54 -1.07 -9.07
CA VAL A 322 -15.16 0.09 -9.90
C VAL A 322 -16.33 1.00 -10.30
N ASN A 323 -17.57 0.51 -10.27
CA ASN A 323 -18.76 1.30 -10.57
C ASN A 323 -19.38 1.93 -9.30
N ARG A 324 -18.71 1.80 -8.16
CA ARG A 324 -19.19 2.18 -6.82
C ARG A 324 -20.44 1.42 -6.37
N LYS A 325 -20.76 0.29 -7.02
CA LYS A 325 -21.85 -0.58 -6.60
C LYS A 325 -21.43 -1.28 -5.31
N VAL A 326 -22.27 -1.21 -4.29
CA VAL A 326 -22.08 -1.95 -3.04
C VAL A 326 -22.23 -3.45 -3.33
N LEU A 327 -21.18 -4.20 -3.00
CA LEU A 327 -21.11 -5.66 -3.13
C LEU A 327 -21.44 -6.35 -1.81
N PHE A 328 -21.07 -5.70 -0.70
CA PHE A 328 -21.27 -6.23 0.64
C PHE A 328 -21.28 -5.10 1.67
N THR A 329 -22.01 -5.30 2.77
CA THR A 329 -21.96 -4.45 3.95
C THR A 329 -21.87 -5.32 5.20
N TRP A 330 -21.15 -4.82 6.20
CA TRP A 330 -21.16 -5.36 7.55
C TRP A 330 -21.02 -4.21 8.54
N SER A 331 -21.59 -4.36 9.74
CA SER A 331 -21.36 -3.41 10.83
C SER A 331 -21.36 -4.08 12.19
N LYS A 332 -20.66 -3.45 13.14
CA LYS A 332 -20.61 -3.85 14.54
C LYS A 332 -20.71 -2.64 15.44
N ARG A 333 -21.51 -2.75 16.50
CA ARG A 333 -21.61 -1.76 17.57
C ARG A 333 -20.63 -2.10 18.70
N ARG A 334 -20.33 -1.10 19.55
CA ARG A 334 -19.51 -1.27 20.77
C ARG A 334 -20.07 -2.29 21.74
N ASP A 335 -21.39 -2.42 21.82
CA ASP A 335 -22.08 -3.44 22.64
C ASP A 335 -21.93 -4.87 22.09
N GLY A 336 -21.26 -5.04 20.94
CA GLY A 336 -21.04 -6.33 20.30
C GLY A 336 -22.12 -6.72 19.29
N THR A 337 -23.19 -5.94 19.13
CA THR A 337 -24.26 -6.21 18.16
C THR A 337 -23.72 -6.09 16.74
N GLU A 338 -23.89 -7.14 15.94
CA GLU A 338 -23.48 -7.18 14.52
C GLU A 338 -24.69 -7.13 13.59
N ARG A 339 -24.53 -6.53 12.41
CA ARG A 339 -25.52 -6.54 11.32
C ARG A 339 -24.83 -6.80 9.98
N ARG A 340 -25.48 -7.59 9.13
CA ARG A 340 -25.11 -7.85 7.74
C ARG A 340 -26.07 -7.10 6.83
#